data_AF-A0AB40AIZ2-F1
#
_entry.id   AF-A0AB40AIZ2-F1
#
_cell.length_a   1.000
_cell.length_b   1.000
_cell.length_c   1.000
_cell.angle_alpha   90.00
_cell.angle_beta   90.00
_cell.angle_gamma   90.00
#
_symmetry.space_group_name_H-M   'P 1'
#
loop_
_entity.id
_entity.type
_entity.pdbx_description
1 polymer ?
#
loop_
_entity_poly.entity_id
_entity_poly.type
_entity_poly.pdbx_seq_one_letter_code
_entity_poly.pdbx_strand_id
1 'polypeptide(L)'
;MRGENLQELTLEELMHLERTIDIGLTRVMERKGLQIMKQLSSLQQKEMQLLEDNKRLREKMGLCMIDHASVSGLHEDGQYSSESIDTSDTLLRLGLP
;
A
#
# COMPACT_ATOMS: atom_id res chain seq x y z
N MET A 1 6.21 -3.87 -35.17
CA MET A 1 6.73 -2.93 -36.18
C MET A 1 7.77 -2.06 -35.53
N ARG A 2 8.98 -2.00 -36.07
CA ARG A 2 10.09 -1.19 -35.54
C ARG A 2 10.31 0.13 -36.28
N GLY A 3 9.47 0.41 -37.30
CA GLY A 3 9.64 1.59 -38.17
C GLY A 3 10.77 1.45 -39.18
N GLU A 4 11.17 0.22 -39.51
CA GLU A 4 12.23 -0.08 -40.48
C GLU A 4 11.64 -0.11 -41.90
N ASN A 5 12.44 0.28 -42.91
CA ASN A 5 12.12 0.25 -44.34
C ASN A 5 10.88 1.07 -44.78
N LEU A 6 10.56 2.16 -44.08
CA LEU A 6 9.40 3.01 -44.42
C LEU A 6 9.54 3.72 -45.78
N GLN A 7 10.76 3.95 -46.25
CA GLN A 7 11.06 4.55 -47.56
C GLN A 7 10.54 3.74 -48.76
N GLU A 8 10.19 2.46 -48.58
CA GLU A 8 9.62 1.60 -49.62
C GLU A 8 8.10 1.74 -49.73
N LEU A 9 7.46 2.42 -48.78
CA LEU A 9 6.01 2.58 -48.71
C LEU A 9 5.54 3.87 -49.41
N THR A 10 4.40 3.77 -50.06
CA THR A 10 3.65 4.93 -50.52
C THR A 10 3.04 5.70 -49.35
N LEU A 11 2.63 6.96 -49.59
CA LEU A 11 1.94 7.77 -48.58
C LEU A 11 0.67 7.08 -48.04
N GLU A 12 -0.09 6.42 -48.90
CA GLU A 12 -1.33 5.74 -48.52
C GLU A 12 -1.06 4.55 -47.58
N GLU A 13 -0.04 3.75 -47.89
CA GLU A 13 0.40 2.64 -47.05
C GLU A 13 0.94 3.14 -45.70
N LEU A 14 1.68 4.25 -45.71
CA LEU A 14 2.19 4.86 -44.49
C LEU A 14 1.03 5.35 -43.59
N MET A 15 0.01 5.99 -44.17
CA MET A 15 -1.19 6.42 -43.45
C MET A 15 -2.02 5.24 -42.92
N HIS A 16 -2.06 4.12 -43.64
CA HIS A 16 -2.72 2.91 -43.17
C HIS A 16 -1.96 2.26 -42.00
N LEU A 17 -0.63 2.23 -42.10
CA LEU A 17 0.25 1.74 -41.05
C LEU A 17 0.10 2.58 -39.77
N GLU A 18 0.13 3.90 -39.88
CA GLU A 18 -0.05 4.82 -38.76
C GLU A 18 -1.37 4.58 -38.02
N ARG A 19 -2.49 4.51 -38.75
CA ARG A 19 -3.81 4.18 -38.16
C ARG A 19 -3.82 2.84 -37.44
N THR A 20 -3.19 1.82 -38.03
CA THR A 20 -3.13 0.49 -37.44
C THR A 20 -2.32 0.49 -36.14
N ILE A 21 -1.20 1.21 -36.12
CA ILE A 21 -0.36 1.39 -34.93
C ILE A 21 -1.12 2.14 -33.85
N ASP A 22 -1.81 3.23 -34.19
CA ASP A 22 -2.56 4.04 -33.23
C ASP A 22 -3.69 3.24 -32.56
N ILE A 23 -4.46 2.50 -33.35
CA ILE A 23 -5.49 1.58 -32.84
C ILE A 23 -4.87 0.49 -31.96
N GLY A 24 -3.76 -0.10 -32.40
CA GLY A 24 -3.04 -1.14 -31.65
C GLY A 24 -2.52 -0.62 -30.31
N LEU A 25 -1.92 0.57 -30.31
CA LEU A 25 -1.39 1.23 -29.14
C LEU A 25 -2.51 1.57 -28.15
N THR A 26 -3.60 2.17 -28.63
CA THR A 26 -4.79 2.47 -27.82
C THR A 26 -5.30 1.22 -27.10
N ARG A 27 -5.48 0.11 -27.83
CA ARG A 27 -5.92 -1.17 -27.23
C ARG A 27 -4.94 -1.71 -26.19
N VAL A 28 -3.63 -1.56 -26.42
CA VAL A 28 -2.61 -2.01 -25.46
C VAL A 28 -2.66 -1.14 -24.20
N MET A 29 -2.78 0.17 -24.34
CA MET A 29 -2.89 1.10 -23.22
C MET A 29 -4.14 0.80 -22.39
N GLU A 30 -5.30 0.65 -23.04
CA GLU A 30 -6.57 0.31 -22.37
C GLU A 30 -6.46 -0.98 -21.58
N ARG A 31 -5.96 -2.06 -22.19
CA ARG A 31 -5.81 -3.36 -21.50
C ARG A 31 -4.87 -3.27 -20.31
N LYS A 32 -3.72 -2.62 -20.48
CA LYS A 32 -2.76 -2.43 -19.39
C LYS A 32 -3.35 -1.57 -18.28
N GLY A 33 -4.07 -0.51 -18.62
CA GLY A 33 -4.77 0.34 -17.66
C GLY A 33 -5.82 -0.43 -16.86
N LEU A 34 -6.67 -1.21 -17.53
CA LEU A 34 -7.64 -2.09 -16.89
C LEU A 34 -6.99 -3.11 -15.94
N GLN A 35 -5.87 -3.71 -16.35
CA GLN A 35 -5.14 -4.65 -15.51
C GLN A 35 -4.59 -3.97 -14.25
N ILE A 36 -3.97 -2.79 -14.39
CA ILE A 36 -3.44 -2.01 -13.27
C ILE A 36 -4.56 -1.62 -12.31
N MET A 37 -5.68 -1.09 -12.82
CA MET A 37 -6.84 -0.72 -12.00
C MET A 37 -7.38 -1.92 -11.22
N LYS A 38 -7.51 -3.08 -11.87
CA LYS A 38 -7.96 -4.32 -11.20
C LYS A 38 -7.02 -4.73 -10.07
N GLN A 39 -5.70 -4.65 -10.28
CA GLN A 39 -4.71 -4.97 -9.25
C GLN A 39 -4.78 -3.97 -8.10
N LEU A 40 -4.91 -2.68 -8.39
CA LEU A 40 -5.06 -1.62 -7.38
C LEU A 40 -6.29 -1.87 -6.50
N SER A 41 -7.46 -2.09 -7.10
CA SER A 41 -8.68 -2.36 -6.35
C SER A 41 -8.57 -3.61 -5.46
N SER A 42 -7.92 -4.66 -5.96
CA SER A 42 -7.67 -5.87 -5.15
C SER A 42 -6.75 -5.60 -3.95
N LEU A 43 -5.72 -4.77 -4.12
CA LEU A 43 -4.82 -4.39 -3.04
C LEU A 43 -5.52 -3.50 -2.01
N GLN A 44 -6.30 -2.51 -2.45
CA GLN A 44 -7.09 -1.64 -1.56
C GLN A 44 -8.09 -2.44 -0.71
N GLN A 45 -8.74 -3.44 -1.30
CA GLN A 45 -9.63 -4.32 -0.54
C GLN A 45 -8.87 -5.13 0.52
N LYS A 46 -7.68 -5.64 0.18
CA LYS A 46 -6.83 -6.36 1.15
C LYS A 46 -6.34 -5.44 2.26
N GLU A 47 -5.97 -4.21 1.93
CA GLU A 47 -5.57 -3.20 2.92
C GLU A 47 -6.70 -2.96 3.93
N MET A 48 -7.92 -2.74 3.45
CA MET A 48 -9.09 -2.56 4.31
C MET A 48 -9.33 -3.77 5.23
N GLN A 49 -9.29 -4.99 4.68
CA GLN A 49 -9.46 -6.21 5.46
C GLN A 49 -8.37 -6.36 6.53
N LEU A 50 -7.12 -6.07 6.17
CA LEU A 50 -6.00 -6.15 7.10
C LEU A 50 -6.09 -5.12 8.21
N LEU A 51 -6.52 -3.88 7.91
CA LEU A 51 -6.74 -2.85 8.92
C LEU A 51 -7.82 -3.26 9.92
N GLU A 52 -8.94 -3.81 9.43
CA GLU A 52 -10.01 -4.31 10.28
C GLU A 52 -9.56 -5.50 11.14
N ASP A 53 -8.88 -6.48 10.54
CA ASP A 53 -8.37 -7.65 11.25
C ASP A 53 -7.32 -7.25 12.30
N ASN A 54 -6.42 -6.31 11.97
CA ASN A 54 -5.42 -5.80 12.91
C ASN A 54 -6.07 -5.06 14.07
N LYS A 55 -7.10 -4.25 13.81
CA LYS A 55 -7.89 -3.58 14.85
C LYS A 55 -8.55 -4.60 15.78
N ARG A 56 -9.24 -5.60 15.22
CA ARG A 56 -9.90 -6.67 15.99
C ARG A 56 -8.90 -7.48 16.83
N LEU A 57 -7.71 -7.76 16.29
CA LEU A 57 -6.65 -8.45 17.03
C LEU A 57 -6.11 -7.59 18.17
N ARG A 58 -5.87 -6.29 17.95
CA ARG A 58 -5.46 -5.36 19.01
C ARG A 58 -6.49 -5.26 20.13
N GLU A 59 -7.77 -5.22 19.79
CA GLU A 59 -8.87 -5.24 20.77
C GLU A 59 -8.87 -6.55 21.57
N LYS A 60 -8.77 -7.71 20.91
CA LYS A 60 -8.68 -9.02 21.58
C LYS A 60 -7.46 -9.15 22.48
N MET A 61 -6.30 -8.64 22.03
CA MET A 61 -5.09 -8.63 22.85
C MET A 61 -5.26 -7.72 24.07
N GLY A 62 -5.85 -6.53 23.89
CA GLY A 62 -6.19 -5.63 25.00
C GLY A 62 -7.16 -6.25 26.01
N LEU A 63 -8.19 -6.96 25.53
CA LEU A 63 -9.15 -7.69 26.36
C LEU A 63 -8.52 -8.90 27.08
N CYS A 64 -7.69 -9.68 26.38
CA CYS A 64 -7.02 -10.86 26.94
C CYS A 64 -5.99 -10.49 28.03
N MET A 65 -5.36 -9.31 27.91
CA MET A 65 -4.49 -8.77 28.98
C MET A 65 -5.28 -8.41 30.25
N ILE A 66 -6.56 -8.04 30.12
CA ILE A 66 -7.45 -7.73 31.25
C ILE A 66 -7.96 -9.02 31.91
N ASP A 67 -8.24 -10.06 31.13
CA ASP A 67 -8.69 -11.37 31.65
C ASP A 67 -7.57 -12.09 32.44
N HIS A 68 -6.31 -11.99 32.01
CA HIS A 68 -5.17 -12.53 32.76
C HIS A 68 -4.83 -11.71 34.03
N ALA A 69 -5.21 -10.44 34.11
CA ALA A 69 -5.03 -9.64 35.32
C ALA A 69 -6.09 -9.95 36.41
N SER A 70 -7.19 -10.63 36.06
CA SER A 70 -8.30 -10.91 36.96
C SER A 70 -8.19 -12.23 37.74
N VAL A 71 -7.18 -13.06 37.44
CA VAL A 71 -6.85 -14.30 38.19
C VAL A 71 -5.44 -14.21 38.82
N SER A 72 -5.15 -13.07 39.44
CA SER A 72 -4.06 -12.96 40.42
C SER A 72 -4.57 -12.18 41.62
N GLY A 73 -5.54 -12.77 42.30
CA GLY A 73 -5.80 -12.40 43.69
C GLY A 73 -4.57 -12.77 44.54
N LEU A 74 -4.09 -11.77 45.28
CA LEU A 74 -3.23 -11.85 46.47
C LEU A 74 -1.71 -11.91 46.25
N HIS A 75 -1.06 -10.76 46.02
CA HIS A 75 0.06 -10.37 46.88
C HIS A 75 0.40 -8.88 46.77
N GLU A 76 0.89 -8.35 47.90
CA GLU A 76 0.98 -6.96 48.31
C GLU A 76 2.08 -6.13 47.59
N ASP A 77 1.87 -4.82 47.69
CA ASP A 77 2.84 -3.72 47.69
C ASP A 77 3.72 -3.47 46.46
N GLY A 78 3.52 -2.27 45.89
CA GLY A 78 4.44 -1.67 44.92
C GLY A 78 3.82 -0.47 44.21
N GLN A 79 3.71 0.67 44.89
CA GLN A 79 3.50 1.96 44.23
C GLN A 79 4.62 2.20 43.22
N TYR A 80 4.32 2.05 41.93
CA TYR A 80 5.17 2.59 40.86
C TYR A 80 4.48 3.78 40.25
N SER A 81 4.99 4.93 40.67
CA SER A 81 4.70 6.28 40.21
C SER A 81 4.73 6.36 38.68
N SER A 82 3.66 6.86 38.05
CA SER A 82 3.67 7.26 36.64
C SER A 82 4.57 8.49 36.47
N GLU A 83 5.77 8.30 35.96
CA GLU A 83 6.60 9.40 35.46
C GLU A 83 6.25 9.65 33.98
N SER A 84 5.78 10.86 33.68
CA SER A 84 5.47 11.31 32.32
C SER A 84 6.77 11.43 31.51
N ILE A 85 6.92 10.62 30.47
CA ILE A 85 8.01 10.79 29.50
C ILE A 85 7.66 12.01 28.64
N ASP A 86 8.30 13.14 28.96
CA ASP A 86 8.40 14.32 28.10
C ASP A 86 9.17 13.93 26.83
N THR A 87 8.49 13.92 25.68
CA THR A 87 9.05 13.50 24.39
C THR A 87 10.01 14.52 23.77
N SER A 88 10.62 15.39 24.58
CA SER A 88 11.50 16.46 24.11
C SER A 88 12.92 15.99 23.72
N ASP A 89 13.32 14.77 24.08
CA ASP A 89 14.71 14.30 23.91
C ASP A 89 15.04 13.55 22.61
N THR A 90 14.07 13.32 21.72
CA THR A 90 14.39 12.62 20.44
C THR A 90 15.05 13.52 19.39
N LEU A 91 15.08 14.85 19.59
CA LEU A 91 15.59 15.80 18.57
C LEU A 91 17.12 15.90 18.52
N LEU A 92 17.84 15.56 19.59
CA LEU A 92 19.31 15.74 19.63
C LEU A 92 20.10 14.61 18.93
N ARG A 93 19.45 13.50 18.57
CA ARG A 93 20.14 12.31 18.05
C ARG A 93 20.33 12.29 16.53
N LEU A 94 19.73 13.22 15.79
CA LEU A 94 19.83 13.23 14.32
C LEU A 94 20.89 14.14 13.74
N GLY A 95 21.65 14.91 14.55
CA GLY A 95 22.88 15.58 14.11
C GLY A 95 22.77 16.24 12.72
N LEU A 96 21.66 16.93 12.46
CA LEU A 96 21.47 17.70 11.24
C LEU A 96 22.10 19.09 11.45
N PRO A 97 22.94 19.59 10.54
CA PRO A 97 23.34 20.99 10.52
C PRO A 97 22.16 21.92 10.19
#